data_AF-A0AAD6YX64-F1
#
_entry.id   AF-A0AAD6YX64-F1
#
_cell.length_a   1.000
_cell.length_b   1.000
_cell.length_c   1.000
_cell.angle_alpha   90.00
_cell.angle_beta   90.00
_cell.angle_gamma   90.00
#
_symmetry.space_group_name_H-M   'P 1'
#
loop_
_entity.id
_entity.type
_entity.pdbx_description
1 polymer ?
#
loop_
_entity_poly.entity_id
_entity_poly.type
_entity_poly.pdbx_seq_one_letter_code
_entity_poly.pdbx_strand_id
1 'polypeptide(L)'
;MRLTLNTEECLVDFVEMHGEHSGENMANLVWDSLERLGIAPRVVSFVMDNATNNDTLVEHFAVKCQARGVLFSEENGRMRCLPLVIHLAALEVRSCEFLAYSF
;
A
#
# COMPACT_ATOMS: atom_id res chain seq x y z
N MET A 1 -3.84 -20.80 23.52
CA MET A 1 -3.96 -19.34 23.70
C MET A 1 -4.61 -18.78 22.44
N ARG A 2 -5.90 -18.45 22.48
CA ARG A 2 -6.65 -17.94 21.32
C ARG A 2 -6.59 -16.41 21.41
N LEU A 3 -5.70 -15.80 20.64
CA LEU A 3 -5.68 -14.35 20.49
C LEU A 3 -6.84 -13.98 19.57
N THR A 4 -7.94 -13.50 20.16
CA THR A 4 -9.01 -12.87 19.38
C THR A 4 -8.53 -11.46 19.06
N LEU A 5 -8.00 -11.26 17.85
CA LEU A 5 -7.73 -9.92 17.32
C LEU A 5 -9.10 -9.28 17.02
N ASN A 6 -9.45 -8.24 17.78
CA ASN A 6 -10.63 -7.44 17.47
C ASN A 6 -10.22 -6.40 16.43
N THR A 7 -10.17 -6.81 15.17
CA THR A 7 -9.86 -5.95 14.03
C THR A 7 -11.12 -5.25 13.56
N GLU A 8 -11.11 -3.92 13.62
CA GLU A 8 -12.15 -3.07 13.07
C GLU A 8 -11.68 -2.53 11.72
N GLU A 9 -12.59 -2.50 10.74
CA GLU A 9 -12.32 -1.95 9.41
C GLU A 9 -13.29 -0.79 9.15
N CYS A 10 -12.79 0.31 8.61
CA CYS A 10 -13.58 1.49 8.29
C CYS A 10 -13.07 2.14 7.01
N LEU A 11 -13.98 2.48 6.10
CA LEU A 11 -13.65 3.28 4.92
C LEU A 11 -13.38 4.72 5.35
N VAL A 12 -12.13 5.15 5.21
CA VAL A 12 -11.67 6.47 5.62
C VAL A 12 -12.02 7.54 4.57
N ASP A 13 -11.77 7.23 3.30
CA ASP A 13 -12.07 8.13 2.18
C ASP A 13 -12.13 7.35 0.85
N PHE A 14 -12.75 7.95 -0.16
CA PHE A 14 -12.73 7.50 -1.54
C PHE A 14 -12.59 8.70 -2.47
N VAL A 15 -11.34 8.98 -2.85
CA VAL A 15 -10.98 10.20 -3.60
C VAL A 15 -10.83 9.88 -5.09
N GLU A 16 -11.49 10.65 -5.93
CA GLU A 16 -11.24 10.62 -7.37
C GLU A 16 -9.87 11.24 -7.67
N MET A 17 -9.00 10.48 -8.33
CA MET A 17 -7.66 10.96 -8.70
C MET A 17 -7.71 11.59 -10.09
N HIS A 18 -7.30 12.86 -10.17
CA HIS A 18 -7.11 13.58 -11.42
C HIS A 18 -5.62 13.73 -11.74
N GLY A 19 -5.27 13.81 -13.03
CA GLY A 19 -3.89 13.95 -13.47
C GLY A 19 -3.13 12.63 -13.56
N GLU A 20 -1.81 12.67 -13.42
CA GLU A 20 -0.96 11.48 -13.51
C GLU A 20 -1.12 10.57 -12.29
N HIS A 21 -1.07 9.27 -12.53
CA HIS A 21 -1.09 8.25 -11.47
C HIS A 21 0.33 8.04 -10.88
N SER A 22 1.02 9.15 -10.58
CA SER A 22 2.34 9.16 -9.97
C SER A 22 2.25 8.93 -8.46
N GLY A 23 3.30 8.37 -7.86
CA GLY A 23 3.33 8.16 -6.41
C GLY A 23 3.21 9.46 -5.63
N GLU A 24 3.79 10.56 -6.13
CA GLU A 24 3.65 11.90 -5.53
C GLU A 24 2.20 12.36 -5.48
N ASN A 25 1.46 12.26 -6.59
CA ASN A 25 0.06 12.67 -6.66
C ASN A 25 -0.80 11.83 -5.71
N MET A 26 -0.60 10.51 -5.74
CA MET A 26 -1.29 9.59 -4.84
C MET A 26 -0.98 9.90 -3.37
N ALA A 27 0.29 10.18 -3.02
CA ALA A 27 0.70 10.53 -1.66
C ALA A 27 0.08 11.85 -1.19
N ASN A 28 -0.06 12.84 -2.08
CA ASN A 28 -0.76 14.09 -1.79
C ASN A 28 -2.23 13.83 -1.44
N LEU A 29 -2.97 13.08 -2.28
CA LEU A 29 -4.39 12.78 -2.05
C LEU A 29 -4.62 11.99 -0.76
N VAL A 30 -3.79 10.98 -0.50
CA VAL A 30 -3.84 10.18 0.73
C VAL A 30 -3.54 11.07 1.95
N TRP A 31 -2.48 11.88 1.88
CA TRP A 31 -2.10 12.76 2.96
C TRP A 31 -3.20 13.75 3.31
N ASP A 32 -3.79 14.42 2.32
CA ASP A 32 -4.83 15.42 2.52
C ASP A 32 -6.07 14.82 3.21
N SER A 33 -6.42 13.57 2.84
CA SER A 33 -7.51 12.82 3.45
C SER A 33 -7.23 12.51 4.93
N LEU A 34 -6.03 12.02 5.23
CA LEU A 34 -5.60 11.66 6.59
C LEU A 34 -5.40 12.89 7.48
N GLU A 35 -4.91 13.99 6.91
CA GLU A 35 -4.73 15.27 7.60
C GLU A 35 -6.08 15.88 7.97
N ARG A 36 -7.04 15.90 7.05
CA ARG A 36 -8.41 16.38 7.31
C ARG A 36 -9.08 15.63 8.46
N LEU A 37 -8.76 14.35 8.62
CA LEU A 37 -9.27 13.49 9.69
C LEU A 37 -8.40 13.50 10.96
N GLY A 38 -7.24 14.17 10.94
CA GLY A 38 -6.32 14.23 12.08
C GLY A 38 -5.64 12.89 12.41
N ILE A 39 -5.58 11.96 11.45
CA ILE A 39 -5.06 10.60 11.66
C ILE A 39 -3.76 10.32 10.91
N ALA A 40 -3.22 11.27 10.13
CA ALA A 40 -1.94 11.11 9.44
C ALA A 40 -0.80 10.61 10.36
N PRO A 41 -0.63 11.11 11.60
CA PRO A 41 0.41 10.61 12.52
C PRO A 41 0.21 9.19 13.03
N ARG A 42 -0.96 8.58 12.77
CA ARG A 42 -1.32 7.22 13.23
C ARG A 42 -1.09 6.16 12.16
N VAL A 43 -0.72 6.55 10.94
CA VAL A 43 -0.45 5.60 9.87
C VAL A 43 0.87 4.88 10.17
N VAL A 44 0.81 3.57 10.26
CA VAL A 44 1.98 2.70 10.52
C VAL A 44 2.52 2.11 9.23
N SER A 45 1.65 1.76 8.29
CA SER A 45 2.02 1.07 7.05
C SER A 45 0.93 1.18 5.99
N PHE A 46 1.32 0.93 4.75
CA PHE A 46 0.47 0.82 3.58
C PHE A 46 0.52 -0.61 3.03
N VAL A 47 -0.65 -1.24 2.91
CA VAL A 47 -0.81 -2.52 2.20
C VAL A 47 -1.40 -2.21 0.82
N MET A 48 -0.59 -2.36 -0.22
CA MET A 48 -0.98 -2.00 -1.59
C MET A 48 -0.53 -3.07 -2.58
N ASP A 49 -1.07 -3.03 -3.79
CA ASP A 49 -0.71 -3.92 -4.89
C ASP A 49 0.78 -3.77 -5.30
N ASN A 50 1.25 -4.53 -6.29
CA ASN A 50 2.68 -4.57 -6.64
C ASN A 50 3.11 -3.48 -7.64
N ALA A 51 2.27 -2.49 -7.92
CA ALA A 51 2.64 -1.39 -8.82
C ALA A 51 3.82 -0.57 -8.24
N THR A 52 4.74 -0.14 -9.10
CA THR A 52 5.96 0.58 -8.71
C THR A 52 5.68 1.99 -8.20
N ASN A 53 4.60 2.63 -8.67
CA ASN A 53 4.19 3.95 -8.18
C ASN A 53 3.79 3.93 -6.69
N ASN A 54 3.35 2.79 -6.15
CA ASN A 54 3.09 2.62 -4.72
C ASN A 54 4.37 2.71 -3.88
N ASP A 55 5.53 2.36 -4.43
CA ASP A 55 6.80 2.48 -3.72
C ASP A 55 7.16 3.96 -3.58
N THR A 56 7.09 4.71 -4.69
CA THR A 56 7.28 6.16 -4.67
C THR A 56 6.22 6.90 -3.83
N LEU A 57 4.98 6.40 -3.75
CA LEU A 57 3.94 6.95 -2.87
C LEU A 57 4.40 6.95 -1.41
N VAL A 58 4.93 5.82 -0.93
CA VAL A 58 5.37 5.68 0.45
C VAL A 58 6.57 6.58 0.75
N GLU A 59 7.50 6.72 -0.20
CA GLU A 59 8.63 7.67 -0.11
C GLU A 59 8.13 9.12 0.05
N HIS A 60 7.21 9.56 -0.83
CA HIS A 60 6.63 10.90 -0.73
C HIS A 60 5.81 11.11 0.56
N PHE A 61 5.12 10.06 1.04
CA PHE A 61 4.43 10.10 2.32
C PHE A 61 5.42 10.25 3.50
N ALA A 62 6.55 9.54 3.48
CA ALA A 62 7.60 9.64 4.49
C ALA A 62 8.19 11.05 4.56
N VAL A 63 8.41 11.71 3.41
CA VAL A 63 8.83 13.12 3.34
C VAL A 63 7.83 14.04 4.06
N LYS A 64 6.52 13.82 3.86
CA LYS A 64 5.48 14.60 4.56
C LYS A 64 5.44 14.32 6.06
N CYS A 65 5.61 13.07 6.47
CA CYS A 65 5.76 12.69 7.87
C CYS A 65 6.95 13.43 8.52
N GLN A 66 8.12 13.42 7.87
CA GLN A 66 9.31 14.11 8.34
C GLN A 66 9.07 15.62 8.52
N ALA A 67 8.40 16.26 7.55
CA ALA A 67 8.04 17.68 7.64
C ALA A 67 7.09 18.01 8.80
N ARG A 68 6.34 17.03 9.32
CA ARG A 68 5.47 17.16 10.50
C ARG A 68 6.06 16.61 11.78
N GLY A 69 7.31 16.12 11.76
CA GLY A 69 7.94 15.49 12.92
C GLY A 69 7.28 14.15 13.31
N VAL A 70 6.63 13.47 12.36
CA VAL A 70 6.06 12.13 12.55
C VAL A 70 7.10 11.09 12.19
N LEU A 71 7.30 10.11 13.09
CA LEU A 71 8.16 8.96 12.82
C LEU A 71 7.43 7.97 11.90
N PHE A 72 7.94 7.81 10.69
CA PHE A 72 7.45 6.85 9.71
C PHE A 72 8.63 6.31 8.91
N SER A 73 8.70 4.99 8.73
CA SER A 73 9.76 4.33 7.95
C SER A 73 9.18 3.92 6.61
N GLU A 74 9.74 4.44 5.51
CA GLU A 74 9.31 4.05 4.16
C GLU A 74 9.58 2.57 3.87
N GLU A 75 10.72 2.05 4.33
CA GLU A 75 11.12 0.65 4.20
C GLU A 75 10.15 -0.29 4.94
N ASN A 76 9.89 -0.03 6.22
CA ASN A 76 9.02 -0.89 7.04
C ASN A 76 7.53 -0.59 6.85
N GLY A 77 7.21 0.59 6.32
CA GLY A 77 5.85 1.06 6.06
C GLY A 77 5.26 0.51 4.78
N ARG A 78 6.04 -0.16 3.92
CA ARG A 78 5.57 -0.70 2.64
C ARG A 78 5.31 -2.22 2.71
N MET A 79 4.04 -2.60 2.68
CA MET A 79 3.62 -4.01 2.62
C MET A 79 2.92 -4.34 1.29
N ARG A 80 3.23 -5.50 0.70
CA ARG A 80 2.57 -5.98 -0.52
C ARG A 80 1.23 -6.66 -0.17
N CYS A 81 0.23 -6.46 -1.04
CA CYS A 81 -1.08 -7.08 -0.90
C CYS A 81 -1.00 -8.60 -1.05
N LEU A 82 -1.31 -9.34 0.02
CA LEU A 82 -1.21 -10.80 0.06
C LEU A 82 -2.06 -11.50 -1.02
N PRO A 83 -3.34 -11.11 -1.26
CA PRO A 83 -4.11 -11.64 -2.39
C PRO A 83 -3.41 -11.52 -3.75
N LEU A 84 -2.77 -10.39 -4.05
CA LEU A 84 -2.04 -10.23 -5.31
C LEU A 84 -0.83 -11.15 -5.38
N VAL A 85 -0.06 -11.26 -4.29
CA VAL A 85 1.10 -12.17 -4.23
C VAL A 85 0.68 -13.62 -4.50
N ILE A 86 -0.41 -14.08 -3.89
CA ILE A 86 -0.96 -15.42 -4.12
C ILE A 86 -1.40 -15.58 -5.59
N HIS A 87 -2.06 -14.57 -6.15
CA HIS A 87 -2.49 -14.59 -7.54
C HIS A 87 -1.30 -14.72 -8.52
N LEU A 88 -0.24 -13.94 -8.31
CA LEU A 88 0.99 -14.01 -9.12
C LEU A 88 1.69 -15.37 -8.97
N ALA A 89 1.77 -15.91 -7.75
CA ALA A 89 2.34 -17.23 -7.53
C ALA A 89 1.54 -18.33 -8.27
N ALA A 90 0.21 -18.26 -8.26
CA ALA A 90 -0.64 -19.20 -9.00
C ALA A 90 -0.46 -19.07 -10.52
N LEU A 91 -0.28 -17.86 -11.06
CA LEU A 91 0.02 -17.65 -12.48
C LEU A 91 1.36 -18.26 -12.88
N GLU A 92 2.38 -18.12 -12.03
CA GLU A 92 3.71 -18.66 -12.28
C GLU A 92 3.70 -20.20 -12.33
N VAL A 93 3.05 -20.83 -11.34
CA VAL A 93 2.91 -22.30 -11.31
C VAL A 93 2.21 -22.82 -12.56
N ARG A 94 1.12 -22.18 -13.00
CA ARG A 94 0.42 -22.57 -14.25
C ARG A 94 1.28 -22.40 -15.49
N SER A 95 2.08 -21.34 -15.54
CA SER A 95 2.97 -21.07 -16.67
C SER A 95 4.09 -22.14 -16.75
N CYS A 96 4.58 -22.60 -15.61
CA CYS A 96 5.53 -23.72 -15.53
C CYS A 96 4.90 -25.07 -15.90
N GLU A 97 3.67 -25.36 -15.48
CA GLU A 97 2.97 -26.60 -15.87
C GLU A 97 2.74 -26.69 -17.38
N PHE A 98 2.42 -25.57 -18.05
CA PHE A 98 2.26 -25.55 -19.51
C PHE A 98 3.57 -25.85 -20.26
N LEU A 99 4.72 -25.40 -19.73
CA LEU A 99 6.04 -25.72 -20.27
C LEU A 99 6.48 -27.16 -19.98
N ALA A 100 6.03 -27.74 -18.86
CA ALA A 100 6.35 -29.12 -18.49
C ALA A 100 5.58 -30.18 -19.31
N TYR A 101 4.44 -29.83 -19.91
CA TYR A 101 3.63 -30.72 -20.76
C TYR A 101 3.81 -30.49 -22.28
N SER A 102 4.76 -29.66 -22.69
CA SER A 102 5.03 -29.34 -24.10
C SER A 102 6.22 -30.11 -24.71
N PHE A 103 6.64 -31.23 -24.11
CA PHE A 103 7.68 -32.14 -24.63
C PHE A 103 7.19 -33.57 -24.74
#